data_AF-T1G8N7-F1
#
_entry.id   AF-T1G8N7-F1
#
_cell.length_a   1.000
_cell.length_b   1.000
_cell.length_c   1.000
_cell.angle_alpha   90.00
_cell.angle_beta   90.00
_cell.angle_gamma   90.00
#
_symmetry.space_group_name_H-M   'P 1'
#
loop_
_entity.id
_entity.type
_entity.pdbx_description
1 polymer ?
#
loop_
_entity_poly.entity_id
_entity_poly.type
_entity_poly.pdbx_seq_one_letter_code
_entity_poly.pdbx_strand_id
1 'polypeptide(L)'
;KTFTSMHELVTHISVDHVGGPEQNNHSCLWQGCARALRAFKAKYKLVNHIRVHTGEKPFPCPFPGCGKVFARSENLKIHKRTHTGQ
;
A
#
# COMPACT_ATOMS: atom_id res chain seq x y z
N LYS A 1 1.55 8.96 -4.81
CA LYS A 1 0.19 9.55 -4.95
C LYS A 1 -0.58 9.39 -3.62
N THR A 2 -1.59 10.21 -3.34
CA THR A 2 -2.51 9.99 -2.20
C THR A 2 -3.70 9.18 -2.69
N PHE A 3 -4.03 8.08 -2.01
CA PHE A 3 -5.16 7.23 -2.39
C PHE A 3 -6.15 7.22 -1.24
N THR A 4 -7.43 7.42 -1.54
CA THR A 4 -8.47 7.49 -0.50
C THR A 4 -8.96 6.10 -0.10
N SER A 5 -8.73 5.10 -0.95
CA SER A 5 -9.10 3.71 -0.71
C SER A 5 -7.96 2.73 -1.02
N MET A 6 -7.97 1.59 -0.31
CA MET A 6 -7.13 0.44 -0.65
C MET A 6 -7.38 -0.05 -2.08
N HIS A 7 -8.61 0.06 -2.60
CA HIS A 7 -8.92 -0.34 -3.96
C HIS A 7 -8.16 0.50 -4.98
N GLU A 8 -8.19 1.84 -4.84
CA GLU A 8 -7.49 2.75 -5.76
C GLU A 8 -5.98 2.51 -5.78
N LEU A 9 -5.39 2.32 -4.60
CA LEU A 9 -3.97 1.98 -4.47
C LEU A 9 -3.64 0.63 -5.12
N VAL A 10 -4.46 -0.38 -4.86
CA VAL A 10 -4.30 -1.73 -5.42
C VAL A 10 -4.38 -1.66 -6.94
N THR A 11 -5.31 -0.88 -7.49
CA THR A 11 -5.47 -0.68 -8.94
C THR A 11 -4.25 0.04 -9.53
N HIS A 12 -3.79 1.14 -8.92
CA HIS A 12 -2.55 1.82 -9.35
C HIS A 12 -1.36 0.86 -9.37
N ILE A 13 -1.15 0.10 -8.30
CA ILE A 13 -0.02 -0.86 -8.24
C ILE A 13 -0.16 -1.98 -9.26
N SER A 14 -1.38 -2.48 -9.48
CA SER A 14 -1.61 -3.55 -10.46
C SER A 14 -1.39 -3.07 -11.90
N VAL A 15 -1.85 -1.86 -12.23
CA VAL A 15 -1.78 -1.30 -13.59
C VAL A 15 -0.38 -0.76 -13.89
N ASP A 16 0.16 0.09 -13.00
CA ASP A 16 1.39 0.83 -13.27
C ASP A 16 2.66 0.05 -12.95
N HIS A 17 2.61 -0.92 -12.01
CA HIS A 17 3.83 -1.56 -11.46
C HIS A 17 3.89 -3.09 -11.64
N VAL A 18 2.75 -3.78 -11.79
CA VAL A 18 2.69 -5.28 -11.81
C VAL A 18 2.11 -5.84 -13.12
N GLY A 19 1.59 -5.01 -14.02
CA GLY A 19 1.21 -5.44 -15.37
C GLY A 19 -0.17 -6.11 -15.47
N GLY A 20 -1.21 -5.45 -14.98
CA GLY A 20 -2.60 -5.70 -15.37
C GLY A 20 -3.43 -6.59 -14.42
N PRO A 21 -4.77 -6.56 -14.55
CA PRO A 21 -5.71 -7.24 -13.66
C PRO A 21 -5.80 -8.77 -13.84
N GLU A 22 -5.20 -9.34 -14.89
CA GLU A 22 -5.32 -10.77 -15.24
C GLU A 22 -4.21 -11.68 -14.67
N GLN A 23 -3.27 -11.15 -13.90
CA GLN A 23 -2.18 -11.95 -13.36
C GLN A 23 -2.63 -12.66 -12.07
N ASN A 24 -3.04 -13.93 -12.17
CA ASN A 24 -3.29 -14.83 -11.03
C ASN A 24 -2.02 -15.08 -10.18
N ASN A 25 -0.87 -14.61 -10.66
CA ASN A 25 0.40 -14.69 -9.96
C ASN A 25 0.68 -13.34 -9.28
N HIS A 26 0.33 -13.22 -7.99
CA HIS A 26 0.63 -12.01 -7.19
C HIS A 26 2.15 -11.88 -6.92
N SER A 27 3.00 -11.86 -7.95
CA SER A 27 4.46 -11.77 -7.84
C SER A 27 4.96 -10.34 -8.00
N CYS A 28 6.15 -10.04 -7.47
CA CYS A 28 6.78 -8.73 -7.60
C CYS A 28 7.72 -8.74 -8.81
N LEU A 29 7.61 -7.81 -9.74
CA LEU A 29 8.47 -7.78 -10.93
C LEU A 29 9.61 -6.75 -10.83
N TRP A 30 9.85 -6.21 -9.63
CA TRP A 30 10.85 -5.16 -9.41
C TRP A 30 12.27 -5.72 -9.50
N GLN A 31 13.10 -5.11 -10.36
CA GLN A 31 14.49 -5.54 -10.55
C GLN A 31 15.31 -5.42 -9.26
N GLY A 32 16.04 -6.47 -8.90
CA GLY A 32 16.82 -6.51 -7.66
C GLY A 32 15.99 -6.74 -6.39
N CYS A 33 14.68 -6.98 -6.49
CA CYS A 33 13.88 -7.36 -5.33
C CYS A 33 14.12 -8.84 -4.98
N ALA A 34 14.60 -9.11 -3.76
CA ALA A 34 14.81 -10.47 -3.25
C ALA A 34 13.53 -11.34 -3.20
N ARG A 35 12.34 -10.71 -3.34
CA ARG A 35 11.03 -11.38 -3.34
C ARG A 35 10.37 -11.37 -4.71
N ALA A 36 11.10 -10.98 -5.77
CA ALA A 36 10.55 -10.83 -7.11
C ALA A 36 9.96 -12.15 -7.65
N LEU A 37 10.66 -13.26 -7.41
CA LEU A 37 10.26 -14.58 -7.90
C LEU A 37 9.28 -15.31 -6.97
N ARG A 38 8.77 -14.64 -5.92
CA ARG A 38 7.80 -15.23 -4.98
C ARG A 38 6.40 -14.69 -5.23
N ALA A 39 5.51 -15.61 -5.60
CA ALA A 39 4.08 -15.38 -5.59
C ALA A 39 3.59 -15.10 -4.16
N PHE A 40 2.93 -13.96 -3.96
CA PHE A 40 2.24 -13.67 -2.72
C PHE A 40 0.90 -14.42 -2.69
N LYS A 41 0.52 -14.94 -1.52
CA LYS A 41 -0.75 -15.67 -1.38
C LYS A 41 -1.99 -14.79 -1.59
N ALA A 42 -1.85 -13.47 -1.55
CA ALA A 42 -2.94 -12.53 -1.71
C ALA A 42 -2.48 -11.18 -2.29
N LYS A 43 -3.34 -10.55 -3.10
CA LYS A 43 -3.10 -9.26 -3.73
C LYS A 43 -2.68 -8.15 -2.76
N TYR A 44 -3.35 -8.05 -1.61
CA TYR A 44 -3.03 -7.02 -0.61
C TYR A 44 -1.62 -7.19 0.01
N LYS A 45 -1.09 -8.42 0.03
CA LYS A 45 0.28 -8.70 0.52
C LYS A 45 1.31 -8.24 -0.50
N LEU A 46 1.08 -8.50 -1.78
CA LEU A 46 1.90 -7.98 -2.87
C LEU A 46 1.88 -6.44 -2.85
N VAL A 47 0.70 -5.83 -2.77
CA VAL A 47 0.56 -4.37 -2.70
C VAL A 47 1.30 -3.77 -1.51
N ASN A 48 1.20 -4.38 -0.32
CA ASN A 48 1.97 -3.93 0.83
C ASN A 48 3.49 -4.12 0.63
N HIS A 49 3.91 -5.13 -0.13
CA HIS A 49 5.31 -5.31 -0.48
C HIS A 49 5.80 -4.26 -1.46
N ILE A 50 5.05 -3.93 -2.52
CA ILE A 50 5.46 -2.92 -3.52
C ILE A 50 5.72 -1.54 -2.87
N ARG A 51 5.07 -1.23 -1.75
CA ARG A 51 5.34 0.00 -0.96
C ARG A 51 6.79 0.13 -0.50
N VAL A 52 7.56 -0.96 -0.38
CA VAL A 52 8.99 -0.87 -0.03
C VAL A 52 9.82 -0.28 -1.15
N HIS A 53 9.34 -0.40 -2.39
CA HIS A 53 9.99 0.13 -3.59
C HIS A 53 9.52 1.55 -3.89
N THR A 54 8.21 1.78 -3.84
CA THR A 54 7.63 3.09 -4.21
C THR A 54 7.67 4.11 -3.08
N GLY A 55 7.87 3.69 -1.83
CA GLY A 55 7.86 4.56 -0.66
C GLY A 55 6.49 5.20 -0.37
N GLU A 56 5.44 4.79 -1.08
CA GLU A 56 4.13 5.44 -1.01
C GLU A 56 3.47 5.26 0.36
N LYS A 57 2.97 6.39 0.89
CA LYS A 57 2.23 6.46 2.17
C LYS A 57 0.82 6.98 1.90
N PRO A 58 -0.09 6.11 1.45
CA PRO A 58 -1.37 6.51 0.91
C PRO A 58 -2.38 6.92 1.99
N PHE A 59 -2.07 6.71 3.27
CA PHE A 59 -3.00 6.94 4.38
C PHE A 59 -2.62 8.21 5.15
N PRO A 60 -3.01 9.41 4.68
CA PRO A 60 -2.87 10.62 5.47
C PRO A 60 -3.81 10.60 6.67
N CYS A 61 -3.36 11.21 7.76
CA CYS A 61 -4.23 11.49 8.88
C CYS A 61 -5.27 12.54 8.48
N PRO A 62 -6.58 12.28 8.64
CA PRO A 62 -7.61 13.23 8.30
C PRO A 62 -7.72 14.38 9.30
N PHE A 63 -7.02 14.33 10.43
CA PHE A 63 -7.05 15.39 11.43
C PHE A 63 -6.32 16.64 10.94
N PRO A 64 -6.99 17.80 10.91
CA PRO A 64 -6.38 19.06 10.50
C PRO A 64 -5.20 19.40 11.42
N GLY A 65 -4.09 19.85 10.84
CA GLY A 65 -2.87 20.19 11.57
C GLY A 65 -1.97 19.01 11.95
N CYS A 66 -2.39 17.74 11.75
CA CYS A 66 -1.55 16.59 12.08
C CYS A 66 -0.46 16.31 11.03
N GLY A 67 -0.81 16.35 9.74
CA GLY A 67 0.11 16.14 8.62
C GLY A 67 0.77 14.75 8.53
N LYS A 68 0.52 13.84 9.47
CA LYS A 68 1.14 12.50 9.49
C LYS A 68 0.56 11.61 8.39
N VAL A 69 1.44 10.90 7.69
CA VAL A 69 1.08 9.93 6.64
C VAL A 69 1.59 8.54 6.97
N PHE A 70 0.77 7.53 6.69
CA PHE A 70 1.06 6.14 7.03
C PHE A 70 1.11 5.26 5.80
N ALA A 71 1.99 4.26 5.84
CA ALA A 71 2.08 3.24 4.81
C ALA A 71 0.98 2.18 4.93
N ARG A 72 0.33 2.02 6.10
CA ARG A 72 -0.70 1.00 6.36
C ARG A 72 -1.93 1.60 7.03
N SER A 73 -3.11 1.08 6.67
CA SER A 73 -4.41 1.48 7.24
C SER A 73 -4.49 1.20 8.74
N GLU A 74 -3.95 0.05 9.19
CA GLU A 74 -3.95 -0.32 10.61
C GLU A 74 -3.14 0.69 11.44
N ASN A 75 -2.00 1.16 10.91
CA ASN A 75 -1.19 2.16 11.58
C ASN A 75 -1.93 3.51 11.65
N LEU A 76 -2.64 3.91 10.58
CA LEU A 76 -3.50 5.09 10.62
C LEU A 76 -4.64 4.91 11.64
N LYS A 77 -5.29 3.74 11.69
CA LYS A 77 -6.39 3.46 12.62
C LYS A 77 -5.92 3.57 14.08
N ILE A 78 -4.76 3.00 14.40
CA ILE A 78 -4.14 3.13 15.72
C ILE A 78 -3.78 4.59 16.00
N HIS A 79 -3.17 5.28 15.04
CA HIS A 79 -2.84 6.70 15.19
C HIS A 79 -4.07 7.58 15.42
N LYS A 80 -5.21 7.31 14.77
CA LYS A 80 -6.44 8.10 14.97
C LYS A 80 -6.89 8.11 16.44
N ARG A 81 -6.64 7.03 17.19
CA ARG A 81 -6.93 6.95 18.63
C ARG A 81 -6.17 7.99 19.45
N THR A 82 -4.98 8.40 18.98
CA THR A 82 -4.19 9.44 19.66
C THR A 82 -4.80 10.85 19.53
N HIS A 83 -5.73 11.05 18.58
CA HIS A 83 -6.44 12.32 18.41
C HIS A 83 -7.79 12.32 19.11
N THR A 84 -8.50 11.19 19.08
CA THR A 84 -9.83 11.06 19.68
C THR A 84 -9.80 10.74 21.17
N GLY A 85 -8.63 10.46 21.75
CA GLY A 85 -8.48 10.16 23.17
C GLY A 85 -9.21 8.89 23.63
N GLN A 86 -9.53 7.98 22.70
CA GLN A 86 -10.26 6.73 22.93
C GLN A 86 -9.75 5.63 21.99
#